data_AF-A0A2V7MX54-F1
#
_entry.id   AF-A0A2V7MX54-F1
#
_cell.length_a   1.000
_cell.length_b   1.000
_cell.length_c   1.000
_cell.angle_alpha   90.00
_cell.angle_beta   90.00
_cell.angle_gamma   90.00
#
_symmetry.space_group_name_H-M   'P 1'
#
loop_
_entity.id
_entity.type
_entity.pdbx_description
1 polymer ?
#
loop_
_entity_poly.entity_id
_entity_poly.type
_entity_poly.pdbx_seq_one_letter_code
_entity_poly.pdbx_strand_id
1 'polypeptide(L)' 'MRLDLRLPIGLMFSLFGAILVVYGFVSNRAIYARSLGINVNLWWGLVLLVFGLVMLWFAVRKTAPPAV' A
#
# COMPACT_ATOMS: atom_id res chain seq x y z
N MET A 1 -11.89 -0.14 -23.97
CA MET A 1 -11.11 0.82 -23.15
C MET A 1 -9.98 0.02 -22.51
N ARG A 2 -8.70 0.33 -22.78
CA ARG A 2 -7.58 -0.32 -22.07
C ARG A 2 -7.61 0.21 -20.64
N LEU A 3 -8.23 -0.54 -19.74
CA LEU A 3 -8.28 -0.17 -18.33
C LEU A 3 -6.87 -0.33 -17.78
N ASP A 4 -6.22 0.78 -17.46
CA ASP A 4 -4.88 0.76 -16.86
C ASP A 4 -4.96 0.05 -15.51
N LEU A 5 -4.62 -1.24 -15.51
CA LEU A 5 -4.72 -2.12 -14.34
C LEU A 5 -3.92 -1.61 -13.14
N ARG A 6 -2.94 -0.74 -13.40
CA ARG A 6 -2.11 -0.05 -12.42
C ARG A 6 -2.93 0.76 -11.41
N LEU A 7 -4.00 1.40 -11.86
CA LEU A 7 -4.83 2.26 -11.01
C LEU A 7 -5.68 1.47 -9.99
N PRO A 8 -6.51 0.47 -10.38
CA PRO A 8 -7.25 -0.33 -9.41
C PRO A 8 -6.33 -1.15 -8.49
N ILE A 9 -5.24 -1.71 -9.02
CA ILE A 9 -4.28 -2.44 -8.19
C ILE A 9 -3.62 -1.49 -7.17
N GLY A 10 -3.10 -0.35 -7.61
CA GLY A 10 -2.47 0.63 -6.71
C GLY A 10 -3.42 1.14 -5.62
N LEU A 11 -4.70 1.36 -5.95
CA LEU A 11 -5.73 1.75 -4.99
C LEU A 11 -5.97 0.67 -3.93
N MET A 12 -6.15 -0.59 -4.36
CA MET A 12 -6.38 -1.70 -3.44
C MET A 12 -5.20 -1.90 -2.48
N PHE A 13 -3.98 -1.93 -2.99
CA PHE A 13 -2.78 -2.07 -2.15
C PHE A 13 -2.60 -0.90 -1.17
N SER A 14 -2.86 0.33 -1.63
CA SER A 14 -2.80 1.51 -0.75
C SER A 14 -3.86 1.48 0.34
N LEU A 15 -5.10 1.08 0.01
CA LEU A 15 -6.19 0.99 0.97
C LEU A 15 -5.92 -0.08 2.03
N PHE A 16 -5.58 -1.30 1.62
CA PHE A 16 -5.25 -2.38 2.57
C PHE A 16 -4.00 -2.05 3.39
N GLY A 17 -2.97 -1.46 2.76
CA GLY A 17 -1.78 -0.99 3.46
C GLY A 17 -2.10 0.05 4.54
N ALA A 18 -2.94 1.03 4.23
CA ALA A 18 -3.38 2.05 5.18
C ALA A 18 -4.15 1.44 6.35
N ILE A 19 -5.07 0.51 6.08
CA ILE A 19 -5.82 -0.21 7.13
C ILE A 19 -4.86 -0.97 8.05
N LEU A 20 -3.88 -1.68 7.50
CA LEU A 20 -2.90 -2.43 8.29
C LEU A 20 -1.98 -1.53 9.11
N VAL A 21 -1.57 -0.38 8.59
CA VAL A 21 -0.80 0.62 9.34
C VAL A 21 -1.61 1.15 10.52
N VAL A 22 -2.86 1.58 10.28
CA VAL A 22 -3.75 2.08 11.33
C VAL A 22 -4.01 1.00 12.38
N TYR A 23 -4.31 -0.22 11.95
CA TYR A 23 -4.49 -1.35 12.85
C TYR A 23 -3.21 -1.64 13.64
N GLY A 24 -2.05 -1.62 13.00
CA GLY A 24 -0.74 -1.75 13.62
C GLY A 24 -0.55 -0.74 14.76
N PHE A 25 -0.95 0.51 14.58
CA PHE A 25 -0.84 1.54 15.62
C PHE A 25 -1.88 1.42 16.75
N VAL A 26 -3.12 1.05 16.43
CA VAL A 26 -4.23 1.01 17.39
C VAL A 26 -4.29 -0.31 18.17
N SER A 27 -3.76 -1.39 17.60
CA SER A 27 -3.80 -2.73 18.17
C SER A 27 -3.00 -2.89 19.46
N ASN A 28 -3.48 -3.77 20.34
CA ASN A 28 -2.81 -4.08 21.60
C ASN A 28 -1.55 -4.94 21.36
N ARG A 29 -0.44 -4.58 22.01
CA ARG A 29 0.84 -5.31 21.94
C ARG A 29 0.73 -6.79 22.35
N ALA A 30 -0.24 -7.15 23.17
CA ALA A 30 -0.49 -8.54 23.58
C ALA A 30 -0.75 -9.49 22.40
N ILE A 31 -1.33 -8.99 21.30
CA ILE A 31 -1.63 -9.77 20.10
C ILE A 31 -0.33 -10.20 19.40
N TYR A 32 0.73 -9.39 19.50
CA TYR A 32 2.03 -9.64 18.88
C TYR A 32 2.94 -10.55 19.73
N ALA A 33 2.49 -11.05 20.88
CA ALA A 33 3.23 -12.06 21.64
C ALA A 33 3.52 -13.31 20.78
N ARG A 34 2.58 -13.67 19.89
CA ARG A 34 2.73 -14.77 18.91
C ARG A 34 3.67 -14.42 17.75
N SER A 35 4.03 -13.14 17.61
CA SER A 35 4.90 -12.59 16.57
C SER A 35 6.25 -12.14 17.13
N LEU A 36 6.70 -12.72 18.25
CA LEU A 36 7.94 -12.35 18.96
C LEU A 36 7.98 -10.86 19.38
N GLY A 37 6.81 -10.26 19.63
CA GLY A 37 6.68 -8.84 19.96
C GLY A 37 6.83 -7.90 18.74
N ILE A 38 6.96 -8.44 17.53
CA ILE A 38 7.08 -7.66 16.30
C ILE A 38 5.69 -7.30 15.78
N ASN A 39 5.48 -6.02 15.49
CA ASN A 39 4.25 -5.53 14.90
C ASN A 39 4.22 -5.83 13.38
N VAL A 40 3.91 -7.07 13.04
CA VAL A 40 3.87 -7.56 11.65
C VAL A 40 2.88 -6.75 10.81
N ASN A 41 1.74 -6.36 11.38
CA ASN A 41 0.71 -5.58 10.69
C ASN A 41 1.22 -4.20 10.28
N LEU A 42 1.96 -3.52 11.16
CA LEU A 42 2.54 -2.23 10.86
C LEU A 42 3.60 -2.33 9.76
N TRP A 43 4.54 -3.27 9.89
CA TRP A 43 5.63 -3.44 8.93
C TRP A 43 5.12 -3.83 7.53
N TRP A 44 4.26 -4.85 7.44
CA TRP A 44 3.68 -5.25 6.16
C TRP A 44 2.69 -4.22 5.62
N GLY A 45 1.93 -3.55 6.49
CA GLY A 45 1.08 -2.43 6.11
C GLY A 45 1.86 -1.31 5.44
N LEU A 46 3.03 -0.94 6.00
CA LEU A 46 3.94 0.05 5.41
C LEU A 46 4.46 -0.40 4.05
N VAL A 47 4.91 -1.65 3.92
CA VAL A 47 5.39 -2.20 2.63
C VAL A 47 4.29 -2.15 1.57
N LEU A 48 3.08 -2.59 1.90
CA LEU A 48 1.92 -2.58 1.00
C LEU A 48 1.52 -1.14 0.62
N LEU A 49 1.53 -0.22 1.58
CA LEU A 49 1.20 1.18 1.37
C LEU A 49 2.22 1.86 0.44
N VAL A 50 3.52 1.68 0.70
CA VAL A 50 4.59 2.21 -0.16
C VAL A 50 4.46 1.66 -1.58
N PHE A 51 4.26 0.34 -1.72
CA PHE A 51 4.06 -0.29 -3.02
C PHE A 51 2.83 0.26 -3.76
N GLY A 52 1.69 0.37 -3.08
CA GLY A 52 0.47 0.92 -3.65
C GLY A 52 0.63 2.38 -4.10
N LEU A 53 1.26 3.21 -3.27
CA LEU A 53 1.53 4.62 -3.60
C LEU A 53 2.47 4.76 -4.79
N VAL A 54 3.51 3.93 -4.89
CA VAL A 54 4.42 3.91 -6.04
C VAL A 54 3.67 3.51 -7.31
N MET A 55 2.79 2.51 -7.25
CA MET A 55 1.96 2.13 -8.40
C MET A 55 1.00 3.25 -8.82
N LEU A 56 0.34 3.90 -7.85
CA LEU A 56 -0.54 5.04 -8.13
C LEU A 56 0.21 6.21 -8.75
N TRP A 57 1.41 6.49 -8.26
CA TRP A 57 2.28 7.51 -8.83
C TRP A 57 2.58 7.26 -10.31
N PHE A 58 2.92 6.01 -10.68
CA PHE A 58 3.11 5.63 -12.08
C PHE A 58 1.81 5.61 -12.89
N ALA A 59 0.68 5.31 -12.27
CA ALA A 59 -0.62 5.32 -12.94
C ALA A 59 -1.09 6.75 -13.28
N VAL A 60 -0.80 7.72 -12.40
CA VAL A 60 -1.22 9.12 -12.57
C VAL A 60 -0.24 9.91 -13.43
N ARG A 61 1.05 9.53 -13.49
CA ARG A 61 2.01 10.09 -14.43
C ARG A 61 1.66 9.71 -15.88
N LYS A 62 0.83 10.53 -16.53
CA LYS A 62 0.70 10.53 -17.99
C LYS A 62 2.07 10.79 -18.59
N THR A 63 2.64 9.82 -19.30
CA THR A 63 3.79 10.06 -20.17
C THR A 63 3.39 11.14 -21.18
N ALA A 64 4.07 12.29 -21.15
CA ALA A 64 3.87 13.34 -22.15
C ALA A 64 4.03 12.72 -23.55
N PRO A 65 3.15 13.01 -24.51
CA PRO A 65 3.34 12.56 -25.89
C PRO A 65 4.73 13.00 -26.36
N PRO A 66 5.51 12.13 -27.04
CA PRO A 66 6.74 12.58 -27.67
C PRO A 66 6.39 13.73 -28.61
N ALA A 67 7.10 14.86 -28.47
CA ALA A 67 6.99 15.96 -29.40
C ALA A 67 7.57 15.49 -30.75
N VAL A 68 6.67 15.21 -31.70
CA VAL A 68 6.99 14.99 -33.11
C VAL A 68 6.50 16.16 -33.93
#